data_AF-A0A2G5TT98-F1
#
_entry.id   AF-A0A2G5TT98-F1
#
_cell.length_a   1.000
_cell.length_b   1.000
_cell.length_c   1.000
_cell.angle_alpha   90.00
_cell.angle_beta   90.00
_cell.angle_gamma   90.00
#
_symmetry.space_group_name_H-M   'P 1'
#
loop_
_entity.id
_entity.type
_entity.pdbx_description
1 polymer ?
#
loop_
_entity_poly.entity_id
_entity_poly.type
_entity_poly.pdbx_seq_one_letter_code
_entity_poly.pdbx_strand_id
1 'polypeptide(L)'
;MDEPKRYAKNGICRFENFPECLNNPNEIDMGTTIIDRISIKWFMGLERVPNPEEERFRAYIRSECANEKVRITFFVLLKVVSTFFHIHSRGKRTNETNDRMFTAGSRKISEIVNLPTVFLKNGALQIEYGIHLEGYHSDDGIWNFNFRDDFFSFRTDRALKLLHFHSQYVSSKFSVDDPILSDCVLPLNRHFHEHYTDVALQIAHGVRLPLSVDGCFKVAEIAEKLKLRNVSRYVERKMMEIDGACNQDYYNYWKNDTFLKMAIRYDFNHFLV
;
A
#
# COMPACT_ATOMS: atom_id res chain seq x y z
N MET A 1 15.15 15.62 6.38
CA MET A 1 13.93 15.35 5.58
C MET A 1 12.86 14.89 6.55
N ASP A 2 11.72 15.59 6.67
CA ASP A 2 10.71 15.26 7.69
C ASP A 2 10.06 13.90 7.41
N GLU A 3 10.12 12.98 8.37
CA GLU A 3 9.64 11.60 8.24
C GLU A 3 8.19 11.47 7.74
N PRO A 4 7.21 12.31 8.17
CA PRO A 4 5.83 12.24 7.65
C PRO A 4 5.72 12.53 6.15
N LYS A 5 6.61 13.34 5.57
CA LYS A 5 6.58 13.67 4.13
C LYS A 5 6.80 12.44 3.26
N ARG A 6 7.38 11.38 3.81
CA ARG A 6 7.62 10.11 3.12
C ARG A 6 6.36 9.28 2.89
N TYR A 7 5.25 9.62 3.53
CA TYR A 7 3.99 8.90 3.36
C TYR A 7 3.16 9.52 2.23
N ALA A 8 2.51 8.69 1.43
CA ALA A 8 1.69 9.11 0.28
C ALA A 8 0.61 10.12 0.68
N LYS A 9 -0.03 9.91 1.84
CA LYS A 9 -0.93 10.88 2.46
C LYS A 9 -0.30 11.40 3.75
N ASN A 10 -0.08 12.70 3.84
CA ASN A 10 0.51 13.33 5.02
C ASN A 10 -0.04 14.73 5.25
N GLY A 11 0.08 15.22 6.47
CA GLY A 11 -0.41 16.54 6.85
C GLY A 11 -0.29 16.81 8.34
N ILE A 12 -0.92 17.89 8.79
CA ILE A 12 -0.98 18.30 10.18
C ILE A 12 -2.43 18.52 10.56
N CYS A 13 -2.92 17.78 11.56
CA CYS A 13 -4.18 18.04 12.21
C CYS A 13 -3.97 19.03 13.36
N ARG A 14 -4.80 20.07 13.43
CA ARG A 14 -4.75 21.10 14.48
C ARG A 14 -5.99 20.97 15.37
N PHE A 15 -5.78 20.61 16.64
CA PHE A 15 -6.83 20.59 17.65
C PHE A 15 -6.76 21.88 18.46
N GLU A 16 -7.53 22.87 18.01
CA GLU A 16 -7.75 24.13 18.72
C GLU A 16 -8.59 23.86 19.98
N ASN A 17 -8.36 24.61 21.07
CA ASN A 17 -9.05 24.39 22.35
C ASN A 17 -9.01 22.93 22.82
N PHE A 18 -7.81 22.35 22.91
CA PHE A 18 -7.59 20.92 23.22
C PHE A 18 -8.53 20.30 24.29
N PRO A 19 -8.80 20.94 25.45
CA PRO A 19 -9.74 20.39 26.43
C PRO A 19 -11.16 20.21 25.89
N GLU A 20 -11.64 21.11 25.02
CA GLU A 20 -12.97 21.02 24.40
C GLU A 20 -13.02 19.85 23.40
N CYS A 21 -11.96 19.64 22.60
CA CYS A 21 -11.88 18.52 21.67
C CYS A 21 -11.99 17.14 22.36
N LEU A 22 -11.61 17.05 23.63
CA LEU A 22 -11.73 15.82 24.42
C LEU A 22 -13.13 15.58 24.97
N ASN A 23 -13.92 16.64 25.13
CA ASN A 23 -15.27 16.59 25.70
C ASN A 23 -16.35 16.57 24.61
N ASN A 24 -16.06 17.16 23.46
CA ASN A 24 -16.90 17.12 22.26
C ASN A 24 -16.04 16.60 21.11
N PRO A 25 -15.97 15.26 20.93
CA PRO A 25 -15.07 14.63 19.97
C PRO A 25 -15.49 14.97 18.55
N ASN A 26 -14.94 16.07 18.02
CA ASN A 26 -14.99 16.41 16.62
C ASN A 26 -13.77 15.80 15.94
N GLU A 27 -14.03 14.94 14.96
CA GLU A 27 -12.98 14.40 14.12
C GLU A 27 -12.59 15.42 13.04
N ILE A 28 -11.29 15.49 12.74
CA ILE A 28 -10.75 16.32 11.66
C ILE A 28 -10.71 15.47 10.39
N ASP A 29 -11.40 15.93 9.34
CA ASP A 29 -11.31 15.35 8.01
C ASP A 29 -9.88 15.52 7.46
N MET A 30 -9.21 14.40 7.20
CA MET A 30 -7.86 14.38 6.63
C MET A 30 -7.88 14.28 5.10
N GLY A 31 -9.05 14.16 4.50
CA GLY A 31 -9.30 13.98 3.07
C GLY A 31 -9.41 12.51 2.66
N THR A 32 -9.65 12.31 1.35
CA THR A 32 -9.93 11.00 0.76
C THR A 32 -8.69 10.42 0.07
N THR A 33 -8.50 9.10 0.17
CA THR A 33 -7.60 8.31 -0.68
C THR A 33 -8.47 7.57 -1.70
N ILE A 34 -8.19 7.78 -2.99
CA ILE A 34 -8.91 7.13 -4.09
C ILE A 34 -7.91 6.21 -4.81
N ILE A 35 -8.17 4.91 -4.77
CA ILE A 35 -7.32 3.91 -5.43
C ILE A 35 -8.23 2.94 -6.19
N ASP A 36 -8.07 2.93 -7.51
CA ASP A 36 -8.90 2.16 -8.43
C ASP A 36 -10.41 2.40 -8.19
N ARG A 37 -11.14 1.37 -7.73
CA ARG A 37 -12.58 1.44 -7.44
C ARG A 37 -12.92 1.70 -5.96
N ILE A 38 -11.91 1.96 -5.13
CA ILE A 38 -12.08 2.16 -3.69
C ILE A 38 -11.83 3.62 -3.33
N SER A 39 -12.73 4.19 -2.53
CA SER A 39 -12.62 5.53 -1.96
C SER A 39 -12.66 5.44 -0.44
N ILE A 40 -11.58 5.85 0.22
CA ILE A 40 -11.43 5.80 1.68
C ILE A 40 -11.27 7.21 2.21
N LYS A 41 -12.24 7.69 2.98
CA LYS A 41 -12.11 8.92 3.76
C LYS A 41 -11.39 8.62 5.06
N TRP A 42 -10.58 9.57 5.51
CA TRP A 42 -9.79 9.42 6.72
C TRP A 42 -10.07 10.54 7.70
N PHE A 43 -10.16 10.20 8.97
CA PHE A 43 -10.47 11.12 10.04
C PHE A 43 -9.47 10.95 11.19
N MET A 44 -9.08 12.06 11.81
CA MET A 44 -8.28 12.08 13.04
C MET A 44 -9.14 12.53 14.20
N GLY A 45 -9.18 11.75 15.28
CA GLY A 45 -9.87 12.12 16.50
C GLY A 45 -8.97 12.06 17.73
N LEU A 46 -9.44 12.70 18.79
CA LEU A 46 -8.91 12.57 20.15
C LEU A 46 -9.99 11.97 21.03
N GLU A 47 -9.59 11.17 22.01
CA GLU A 47 -10.50 10.71 23.04
C GLU A 47 -9.84 10.64 24.40
N ARG A 48 -10.66 10.78 25.45
CA ARG A 48 -10.27 10.49 26.82
C ARG A 48 -10.15 8.99 27.04
N VAL A 49 -9.15 8.60 27.81
CA VAL A 49 -8.92 7.23 28.26
C VAL A 49 -9.10 7.24 29.78
N PRO A 50 -10.15 6.62 30.32
CA PRO A 50 -10.35 6.52 31.75
C PRO A 50 -9.15 5.79 32.37
N ASN A 51 -8.52 6.39 33.37
CA ASN A 51 -7.46 5.76 34.16
C ASN A 51 -7.63 6.20 35.62
N PRO A 52 -7.61 5.25 36.59
CA PRO A 52 -7.89 5.54 37.99
C PRO A 52 -6.89 6.48 38.66
N GLU A 53 -5.67 6.61 38.16
CA GLU A 53 -4.65 7.49 38.75
C GLU A 53 -4.68 8.90 38.16
N GLU A 54 -4.87 9.01 36.85
CA GLU A 54 -4.76 10.29 36.15
C GLU A 54 -5.43 10.26 34.78
N GLU A 55 -6.17 11.30 34.43
CA GLU A 55 -6.84 11.37 33.14
C GLU A 55 -5.85 11.39 31.97
N ARG A 56 -6.12 10.51 31.00
CA ARG A 56 -5.30 10.39 29.80
C ARG A 56 -6.13 10.68 28.56
N PHE A 57 -5.44 11.00 27.47
CA PHE A 57 -6.02 11.07 26.14
C PHE A 57 -5.20 10.23 25.17
N ARG A 58 -5.78 9.90 24.02
CA ARG A 58 -5.06 9.31 22.88
C ARG A 58 -5.64 9.81 21.56
N ALA A 59 -4.78 9.88 20.55
CA ALA A 59 -5.20 10.12 19.18
C ALA A 59 -5.57 8.80 18.50
N TYR A 60 -6.54 8.85 17.60
CA TYR A 60 -6.92 7.71 16.77
C TYR A 60 -7.19 8.16 15.33
N ILE A 61 -7.06 7.20 14.41
CA ILE A 61 -7.48 7.34 13.01
C ILE A 61 -8.68 6.45 12.79
N ARG A 62 -9.74 7.04 12.23
CA ARG A 62 -10.91 6.34 11.70
C ARG A 62 -10.87 6.40 10.17
N SER A 63 -11.35 5.36 9.52
CA SER A 63 -11.59 5.39 8.07
C SER A 63 -13.08 5.24 7.79
N GLU A 64 -13.51 5.71 6.63
CA GLU A 64 -14.86 5.52 6.11
C GLU A 64 -14.80 5.15 4.63
N CYS A 65 -15.48 4.07 4.26
CA CYS A 65 -15.59 3.56 2.91
C CYS A 65 -17.03 3.13 2.65
N ALA A 66 -17.58 3.49 1.49
CA ALA A 66 -18.94 3.10 1.11
C ALA A 66 -19.11 1.57 1.04
N ASN A 67 -18.03 0.84 0.80
CA ASN A 67 -18.03 -0.60 0.82
C ASN A 67 -17.54 -1.12 2.18
N GLU A 68 -18.50 -1.51 3.03
CA GLU A 68 -18.24 -1.98 4.38
C GLU A 68 -17.41 -3.25 4.46
N LYS A 69 -17.34 -4.02 3.38
CA LYS A 69 -16.57 -5.25 3.39
C LYS A 69 -15.09 -5.00 3.25
N VAL A 70 -14.64 -3.86 2.71
CA VAL A 70 -13.24 -3.59 2.35
C VAL A 70 -12.33 -3.75 3.58
N ARG A 71 -11.29 -4.58 3.44
CA ARG A 71 -10.13 -4.60 4.35
C ARG A 71 -8.97 -3.90 3.70
N ILE A 72 -8.21 -3.23 4.54
CA ILE A 72 -7.04 -2.49 4.15
C ILE A 72 -5.85 -2.87 5.02
N THR A 73 -4.68 -2.89 4.41
CA THR A 73 -3.40 -2.91 5.09
C THR A 73 -2.69 -1.60 4.84
N PHE A 74 -2.31 -0.90 5.90
CA PHE A 74 -1.68 0.41 5.79
C PHE A 74 -0.60 0.61 6.85
N PHE A 75 0.36 1.47 6.53
CA PHE A 75 1.32 2.01 7.47
C PHE A 75 0.86 3.38 7.93
N VAL A 76 1.07 3.64 9.21
CA VAL A 76 0.68 4.91 9.84
C VAL A 76 1.79 5.42 10.74
N LEU A 77 1.96 6.73 10.71
CA LEU A 77 2.78 7.51 11.62
C LEU A 77 1.92 8.64 12.17
N LEU A 78 1.85 8.76 13.48
CA LEU A 78 1.29 9.89 14.21
C LEU A 78 2.38 10.51 15.05
N LYS A 79 2.62 11.81 14.91
CA LYS A 79 3.65 12.53 15.64
C LYS A 79 3.05 13.79 16.25
N VAL A 80 3.08 13.88 17.58
CA VAL A 80 2.71 15.12 18.27
C VAL A 80 3.84 16.11 18.08
N VAL A 81 3.51 17.29 17.56
CA VAL A 81 4.48 18.38 17.39
C VAL A 81 4.68 19.02 18.75
N SER A 82 5.90 18.92 19.27
CA SER A 82 6.31 19.60 20.50
C SER A 82 7.71 20.18 20.36
N THR A 83 8.02 21.20 21.16
CA THR A 83 9.29 21.94 21.06
C THR A 83 10.50 21.13 21.51
N PHE A 84 10.31 20.18 22.44
CA PHE A 84 11.41 19.45 23.10
C PHE A 84 11.30 17.92 23.01
N PHE A 85 10.15 17.37 22.65
CA PHE A 85 9.92 15.92 22.65
C PHE A 85 9.51 15.40 21.27
N HIS A 86 10.13 14.31 20.85
CA HIS A 86 9.73 13.54 19.68
C HIS A 86 8.78 12.44 20.10
N ILE A 87 7.48 12.76 20.17
CA ILE A 87 6.46 11.76 20.51
C ILE A 87 5.83 11.30 19.21
N HIS A 88 6.08 10.05 18.85
CA HIS A 88 5.44 9.42 17.70
C HIS A 88 4.93 8.03 18.03
N SER A 89 3.83 7.65 17.37
CA SER A 89 3.28 6.30 17.33
C SER A 89 3.28 5.85 15.88
N ARG A 90 3.81 4.67 15.61
CA ARG A 90 3.84 4.11 14.25
C ARG A 90 3.50 2.64 14.24
N GLY A 91 3.04 2.14 13.10
CA GLY A 91 2.82 0.71 12.91
C GLY A 91 2.21 0.37 11.56
N LYS A 92 2.23 -0.93 11.27
CA LYS A 92 1.47 -1.55 10.18
C LYS A 92 0.19 -2.12 10.77
N ARG A 93 -0.95 -1.89 10.12
CA ARG A 93 -2.26 -2.39 10.54
C ARG A 93 -2.99 -3.04 9.38
N THR A 94 -3.78 -4.06 9.69
CA THR A 94 -4.68 -4.72 8.74
C THR A 94 -6.05 -4.77 9.39
N ASN A 95 -6.98 -3.97 8.90
CA ASN A 95 -8.29 -3.75 9.51
C ASN A 95 -9.38 -3.71 8.42
N GLU A 96 -10.61 -4.07 8.80
CA GLU A 96 -11.80 -3.71 8.03
C GLU A 96 -11.99 -2.20 8.09
N THR A 97 -12.46 -1.57 7.01
CA THR A 97 -12.79 -0.13 6.95
C THR A 97 -14.04 0.21 7.79
N ASN A 98 -14.36 1.50 7.97
CA ASN A 98 -15.51 1.98 8.75
C ASN A 98 -15.41 1.83 10.29
N ASP A 99 -14.21 1.57 10.81
CA ASP A 99 -13.94 1.48 12.25
C ASP A 99 -12.72 2.35 12.66
N ARG A 100 -12.33 2.30 13.92
CA ARG A 100 -11.05 2.83 14.39
C ARG A 100 -9.92 1.94 13.90
N MET A 101 -9.15 2.47 12.96
CA MET A 101 -8.08 1.76 12.28
C MET A 101 -6.78 1.73 13.09
N PHE A 102 -6.49 2.82 13.80
CA PHE A 102 -5.27 2.96 14.57
C PHE A 102 -5.47 3.85 15.79
N THR A 103 -4.80 3.49 16.87
CA THR A 103 -4.84 4.21 18.12
C THR A 103 -3.41 4.41 18.63
N ALA A 104 -3.04 5.66 18.91
CA ALA A 104 -1.75 6.01 19.48
C ALA A 104 -1.66 5.60 20.97
N GLY A 105 -0.43 5.60 21.49
CA GLY A 105 -0.22 5.48 22.94
C GLY A 105 -0.91 6.59 23.71
N SER A 106 -1.51 6.27 24.86
CA SER A 106 -2.19 7.27 25.70
C SER A 106 -1.20 8.15 26.45
N ARG A 107 -1.60 9.40 26.73
CA ARG A 107 -0.80 10.44 27.39
C ARG A 107 -1.61 11.16 28.45
N LYS A 108 -0.93 11.71 29.46
CA LYS A 108 -1.61 12.44 30.53
C LYS A 108 -2.12 13.78 29.99
N ILE A 109 -3.35 14.12 30.31
CA ILE A 109 -3.92 15.43 29.93
C ILE A 109 -3.18 16.56 30.66
N SER A 110 -2.81 16.33 31.92
CA SER A 110 -2.05 17.25 32.76
C SER A 110 -0.71 17.68 32.14
N GLU A 111 -0.01 16.79 31.43
CA GLU A 111 1.26 17.13 30.75
C GLU A 111 1.07 18.25 29.72
N ILE A 112 -0.03 18.22 28.96
CA ILE A 112 -0.33 19.23 27.95
C ILE A 112 -0.83 20.52 28.60
N VAL A 113 -1.73 20.39 29.59
CA VAL A 113 -2.35 21.54 30.26
C VAL A 113 -1.34 22.31 31.10
N ASN A 114 -0.40 21.62 31.77
CA ASN A 114 0.60 22.24 32.63
C ASN A 114 1.81 22.79 31.85
N LEU A 115 2.08 22.28 30.64
CA LEU A 115 3.18 22.72 29.79
C LEU A 115 2.70 23.16 28.39
N PRO A 116 1.80 24.16 28.30
CA PRO A 116 1.20 24.56 27.04
C PRO A 116 2.22 25.13 26.06
N THR A 117 3.27 25.81 26.53
CA THR A 117 4.35 26.35 25.68
C THR A 117 5.19 25.27 24.99
N VAL A 118 5.13 24.03 25.48
CA VAL A 118 5.85 22.88 24.93
C VAL A 118 4.99 22.12 23.91
N PHE A 119 3.70 21.93 24.22
CA PHE A 119 2.81 21.05 23.46
C PHE A 119 1.81 21.79 22.55
N LEU A 120 1.51 23.05 22.84
CA LEU A 120 0.54 23.85 22.09
C LEU A 120 1.28 24.90 21.26
N LYS A 121 1.21 24.74 19.94
CA LYS A 121 1.79 25.70 19.00
C LYS A 121 0.68 26.59 18.47
N ASN A 122 0.73 27.87 18.86
CA ASN A 122 -0.31 28.87 18.64
C ASN A 122 -1.66 28.43 19.25
N GLY A 123 -1.66 27.93 20.48
CA GLY A 123 -2.89 27.50 21.19
C GLY A 123 -3.44 26.13 20.79
N ALA A 124 -2.91 25.51 19.73
CA ALA A 124 -3.40 24.23 19.22
C ALA A 124 -2.44 23.07 19.52
N LEU A 125 -3.01 21.91 19.86
CA LEU A 125 -2.28 20.65 19.80
C LEU A 125 -2.16 20.24 18.33
N GLN A 126 -0.92 20.10 17.85
CA GLN A 126 -0.66 19.72 16.45
C GLN A 126 -0.19 18.28 16.37
N ILE A 127 -0.83 17.51 15.50
CA ILE A 127 -0.46 16.12 15.20
C ILE A 127 -0.10 16.04 13.72
N GLU A 128 1.19 15.85 13.44
CA GLU A 128 1.69 15.45 12.13
C GLU A 128 1.31 13.99 11.88
N TYR A 129 0.80 13.69 10.68
CA TYR A 129 0.44 12.33 10.31
C TYR A 129 1.04 11.93 8.96
N GLY A 130 1.26 10.63 8.82
CA GLY A 130 1.59 9.97 7.56
C GLY A 130 0.81 8.66 7.45
N ILE A 131 0.16 8.44 6.32
CA ILE A 131 -0.61 7.24 5.98
C ILE A 131 -0.15 6.75 4.61
N HIS A 132 0.15 5.47 4.52
CA HIS A 132 0.44 4.79 3.26
C HIS A 132 -0.40 3.51 3.19
N LEU A 133 -1.31 3.44 2.22
CA LEU A 133 -2.08 2.24 1.97
C LEU A 133 -1.20 1.25 1.20
N GLU A 134 -0.86 0.12 1.83
CA GLU A 134 -0.01 -0.91 1.21
C GLU A 134 -0.85 -1.89 0.38
N GLY A 135 -2.06 -2.23 0.85
CA GLY A 135 -2.93 -3.16 0.16
C GLY A 135 -4.38 -3.02 0.59
N TYR A 136 -5.27 -3.52 -0.23
CA TYR A 136 -6.71 -3.51 -0.03
C TYR A 136 -7.33 -4.75 -0.66
N HIS A 137 -8.44 -5.25 -0.13
CA HIS A 137 -9.23 -6.24 -0.86
C HIS A 137 -10.35 -5.57 -1.66
N SER A 138 -10.67 -6.13 -2.82
CA SER A 138 -11.86 -5.79 -3.61
C SER A 138 -13.05 -6.68 -3.23
N ASP A 139 -14.22 -6.42 -3.82
CA ASP A 139 -15.46 -7.19 -3.59
C ASP A 139 -15.33 -8.70 -3.83
N ASP A 140 -14.39 -9.10 -4.67
CA ASP A 140 -14.06 -10.49 -4.99
C ASP A 140 -13.26 -11.21 -3.87
N GLY A 141 -12.91 -10.50 -2.80
CA GLY A 141 -12.11 -11.02 -1.69
C GLY A 141 -10.63 -11.22 -2.04
N ILE A 142 -10.19 -10.72 -3.19
CA ILE A 142 -8.80 -10.81 -3.64
C ILE A 142 -8.03 -9.58 -3.11
N TRP A 143 -6.87 -9.82 -2.51
CA TRP A 143 -5.96 -8.76 -2.12
C TRP A 143 -5.30 -8.12 -3.35
N ASN A 144 -5.28 -6.80 -3.36
CA ASN A 144 -4.55 -5.97 -4.29
C ASN A 144 -3.54 -5.16 -3.50
N PHE A 145 -2.30 -5.16 -3.94
CA PHE A 145 -1.24 -4.32 -3.40
C PHE A 145 -1.20 -2.99 -4.14
N ASN A 146 -1.00 -1.91 -3.40
CA ASN A 146 -0.94 -0.57 -3.95
C ASN A 146 0.51 -0.25 -4.36
N PHE A 147 0.81 -0.46 -5.63
CA PHE A 147 2.12 -0.13 -6.20
C PHE A 147 2.19 1.28 -6.78
N ARG A 148 1.06 2.01 -6.81
CA ARG A 148 0.93 3.28 -7.56
C ARG A 148 1.11 4.51 -6.69
N ASP A 149 0.84 4.40 -5.40
CA ASP A 149 1.14 5.49 -4.47
C ASP A 149 2.65 5.70 -4.39
N ASP A 150 3.06 6.95 -4.43
CA ASP A 150 4.45 7.35 -4.17
C ASP A 150 4.87 6.84 -2.80
N PHE A 151 5.73 5.83 -2.78
CA PHE A 151 6.47 5.48 -1.59
C PHE A 151 7.56 6.54 -1.39
N PHE A 152 7.64 7.16 -0.22
CA PHE A 152 8.79 7.96 0.20
C PHE A 152 9.08 9.24 -0.62
N SER A 153 8.11 10.15 -0.83
CA SER A 153 8.34 11.52 -1.38
C SER A 153 9.37 11.66 -2.52
N PHE A 154 9.46 10.68 -3.41
CA PHE A 154 10.20 10.87 -4.65
C PHE A 154 9.37 11.79 -5.53
N ARG A 155 9.71 13.08 -5.54
CA ARG A 155 9.15 14.03 -6.50
C ARG A 155 9.55 13.57 -7.89
N THR A 156 8.66 12.89 -8.59
CA THR A 156 8.82 12.66 -10.02
C THR A 156 8.17 13.78 -10.82
N ASP A 157 8.84 14.14 -11.91
CA ASP A 157 8.19 14.83 -13.01
C ASP A 157 6.98 13.99 -13.46
N ARG A 158 5.82 14.66 -13.63
CA ARG A 158 4.51 14.06 -13.95
C ARG A 158 4.47 13.20 -15.22
N ALA A 159 5.58 13.08 -15.96
CA ALA A 159 5.69 12.33 -17.20
C ALA A 159 6.01 10.83 -17.01
N LEU A 160 6.50 10.42 -15.83
CA LEU A 160 6.87 9.02 -15.57
C LEU A 160 5.88 8.37 -14.59
N LYS A 161 5.20 7.32 -15.05
CA LYS A 161 4.45 6.43 -14.16
C LYS A 161 5.41 5.46 -13.49
N LEU A 162 5.53 5.54 -12.17
CA LEU A 162 6.32 4.62 -11.38
C LEU A 162 5.43 3.57 -10.73
N LEU A 163 5.95 2.33 -10.65
CA LEU A 163 5.41 1.29 -9.80
C LEU A 163 6.42 1.04 -8.68
N HIS A 164 5.98 1.16 -7.44
CA HIS A 164 6.79 0.97 -6.26
C HIS A 164 6.59 -0.44 -5.71
N PHE A 165 7.67 -1.19 -5.54
CA PHE A 165 7.63 -2.54 -4.97
C PHE A 165 8.92 -2.85 -4.23
N HIS A 166 8.87 -3.82 -3.32
CA HIS A 166 9.98 -4.09 -2.40
C HIS A 166 11.21 -4.64 -3.14
N SER A 167 12.40 -4.14 -2.82
CA SER A 167 13.64 -4.54 -3.49
C SER A 167 13.94 -6.04 -3.35
N GLN A 168 13.41 -6.72 -2.33
CA GLN A 168 13.59 -8.17 -2.12
C GLN A 168 13.14 -9.04 -3.31
N TYR A 169 12.25 -8.54 -4.17
CA TYR A 169 11.84 -9.26 -5.38
C TYR A 169 12.87 -9.19 -6.52
N VAL A 170 13.81 -8.25 -6.44
CA VAL A 170 14.88 -8.03 -7.43
C VAL A 170 16.28 -8.07 -6.81
N SER A 171 16.38 -8.22 -5.49
CA SER A 171 17.64 -8.22 -4.74
C SER A 171 18.58 -9.35 -5.15
N SER A 172 18.05 -10.44 -5.70
CA SER A 172 18.87 -11.51 -6.27
C SER A 172 19.59 -11.12 -7.57
N LYS A 173 19.30 -9.95 -8.14
CA LYS A 173 19.90 -9.45 -9.39
C LYS A 173 20.87 -8.30 -9.22
N PHE A 174 20.82 -7.62 -8.10
CA PHE A 174 21.59 -6.42 -7.83
C PHE A 174 22.39 -6.65 -6.56
N SER A 175 23.69 -6.42 -6.61
CA SER A 175 24.56 -6.62 -5.44
C SER A 175 24.04 -5.79 -4.27
N VAL A 176 24.11 -6.30 -3.04
CA VAL A 176 23.72 -5.55 -1.83
C VAL A 176 24.57 -4.27 -1.68
N ASP A 177 25.77 -4.28 -2.28
CA ASP A 177 26.71 -3.16 -2.32
C ASP A 177 26.52 -2.25 -3.54
N ASP A 178 25.49 -2.47 -4.36
CA ASP A 178 25.20 -1.62 -5.52
C ASP A 178 24.48 -0.35 -5.01
N PRO A 179 25.12 0.84 -5.01
CA PRO A 179 24.52 2.09 -4.52
C PRO A 179 23.24 2.49 -5.30
N ILE A 180 22.98 1.77 -6.39
CA ILE A 180 21.85 1.81 -7.28
C ILE A 180 20.54 1.28 -6.63
N LEU A 181 20.59 0.51 -5.53
CA LEU A 181 19.40 -0.10 -4.90
C LEU A 181 18.52 0.86 -4.09
N SER A 182 19.06 1.99 -3.65
CA SER A 182 18.26 3.12 -3.17
C SER A 182 17.80 3.88 -4.42
N ASP A 183 16.49 3.92 -4.67
CA ASP A 183 15.89 4.86 -5.62
C ASP A 183 16.11 4.56 -7.11
N CYS A 184 16.21 3.28 -7.46
CA CYS A 184 16.34 2.84 -8.84
C CYS A 184 15.03 2.92 -9.63
N VAL A 185 15.00 3.71 -10.70
CA VAL A 185 13.90 3.76 -11.67
C VAL A 185 14.21 2.82 -12.84
N LEU A 186 13.49 1.70 -12.94
CA LEU A 186 13.51 0.87 -14.14
C LEU A 186 12.57 1.48 -15.18
N PRO A 187 13.05 1.91 -16.37
CA PRO A 187 12.19 2.50 -17.36
C PRO A 187 11.20 1.46 -17.90
N LEU A 188 9.90 1.75 -17.76
CA LEU A 188 8.85 1.03 -18.48
C LEU A 188 9.01 1.34 -19.98
N ASN A 189 9.78 0.51 -20.69
CA ASN A 189 9.91 0.61 -22.14
C ASN A 189 8.76 -0.15 -22.85
N ARG A 190 8.79 -0.24 -24.19
CA ARG A 190 7.75 -0.92 -24.98
C ARG A 190 7.45 -2.37 -24.55
N HIS A 191 8.35 -3.00 -23.80
CA HIS A 191 8.20 -4.35 -23.29
C HIS A 191 7.61 -4.45 -21.88
N PHE A 192 7.49 -3.33 -21.16
CA PHE A 192 6.88 -3.27 -19.83
C PHE A 192 5.61 -2.44 -19.90
N HIS A 193 4.50 -3.11 -20.21
CA HIS A 193 3.18 -2.50 -20.13
C HIS A 193 2.79 -2.36 -18.65
N GLU A 194 2.39 -1.16 -18.25
CA GLU A 194 2.00 -0.83 -16.86
C GLU A 194 1.01 -1.86 -16.29
N HIS A 195 -0.06 -2.17 -17.01
CA HIS A 195 -1.08 -3.13 -16.58
C HIS A 195 -0.51 -4.53 -16.33
N TYR A 196 0.22 -5.11 -17.28
CA TYR A 196 0.79 -6.46 -17.12
C TYR A 196 1.94 -6.49 -16.11
N THR A 197 2.62 -5.36 -15.90
CA THR A 197 3.65 -5.23 -14.86
C THR A 197 3.02 -5.24 -13.48
N ASP A 198 1.94 -4.48 -13.29
CA ASP A 198 1.13 -4.53 -12.07
C ASP A 198 0.65 -5.95 -11.78
N VAL A 199 0.05 -6.64 -12.75
CA VAL A 199 -0.39 -8.04 -12.62
C VAL A 199 0.75 -8.97 -12.22
N ALA A 200 1.92 -8.85 -12.85
CA ALA A 200 3.09 -9.65 -12.50
C ALA A 200 3.54 -9.40 -11.05
N LEU A 201 3.51 -8.15 -10.59
CA LEU A 201 3.83 -7.80 -9.20
C LEU A 201 2.77 -8.31 -8.22
N GLN A 202 1.48 -8.20 -8.53
CA GLN A 202 0.41 -8.78 -7.70
C GLN A 202 0.65 -10.30 -7.51
N ILE A 203 0.91 -11.02 -8.61
CA ILE A 203 1.20 -12.47 -8.56
C ILE A 203 2.50 -12.73 -7.79
N ALA A 204 3.52 -11.88 -7.92
CA ALA A 204 4.77 -12.01 -7.18
C ALA A 204 4.54 -11.92 -5.66
N HIS A 205 3.56 -11.15 -5.23
CA HIS A 205 3.09 -11.03 -3.85
C HIS A 205 2.09 -12.14 -3.43
N GLY A 206 1.81 -13.10 -4.32
CA GLY A 206 0.98 -14.27 -4.02
C GLY A 206 -0.49 -14.15 -4.42
N VAL A 207 -0.89 -13.04 -5.06
CA VAL A 207 -2.26 -12.84 -5.56
C VAL A 207 -2.52 -13.80 -6.72
N ARG A 208 -3.66 -14.48 -6.72
CA ARG A 208 -4.03 -15.46 -7.75
C ARG A 208 -4.98 -14.86 -8.78
N LEU A 209 -4.49 -13.93 -9.59
CA LEU A 209 -5.29 -13.27 -10.62
C LEU A 209 -5.60 -14.19 -11.80
N PRO A 210 -6.83 -14.18 -12.35
CA PRO A 210 -7.12 -14.89 -13.59
C PRO A 210 -6.32 -14.27 -14.74
N LEU A 211 -5.78 -15.13 -15.62
CA LEU A 211 -5.03 -14.70 -16.80
C LEU A 211 -5.71 -15.21 -18.06
N SER A 212 -5.82 -14.35 -19.06
CA SER A 212 -6.13 -14.76 -20.43
C SER A 212 -4.88 -15.35 -21.10
N VAL A 213 -5.06 -15.93 -22.29
CA VAL A 213 -3.95 -16.39 -23.13
C VAL A 213 -2.93 -15.27 -23.33
N ASP A 214 -3.34 -14.11 -23.88
CA ASP A 214 -2.46 -12.93 -24.06
C ASP A 214 -1.82 -12.45 -22.74
N GLY A 215 -2.60 -12.48 -21.65
CA GLY A 215 -2.10 -12.16 -20.31
C GLY A 215 -0.93 -13.06 -19.90
N CYS A 216 -1.02 -14.37 -20.14
CA CYS A 216 0.08 -15.30 -19.90
C CYS A 216 1.34 -14.92 -20.70
N PHE A 217 1.21 -14.55 -21.98
CA PHE A 217 2.36 -14.11 -22.80
C PHE A 217 3.07 -12.91 -22.19
N LYS A 218 2.31 -11.86 -21.90
CA LYS A 218 2.83 -10.58 -21.43
C LYS A 218 3.41 -10.68 -20.03
N VAL A 219 2.72 -11.39 -19.13
CA VAL A 219 3.19 -11.61 -17.75
C VAL A 219 4.41 -12.53 -17.72
N ALA A 220 4.49 -13.56 -18.56
CA ALA A 220 5.68 -14.42 -18.67
C ALA A 220 6.92 -13.61 -19.11
N GLU A 221 6.77 -12.74 -20.13
CA GLU A 221 7.87 -11.90 -20.61
C GLU A 221 8.40 -10.99 -19.48
N ILE A 222 7.49 -10.35 -18.73
CA ILE A 222 7.84 -9.49 -17.59
C ILE A 222 8.49 -10.31 -16.48
N ALA A 223 7.92 -11.47 -16.14
CA ALA A 223 8.46 -12.36 -15.12
C ALA A 223 9.87 -12.84 -15.47
N GLU A 224 10.13 -13.17 -16.72
CA GLU A 224 11.46 -13.58 -17.19
C GLU A 224 12.46 -12.41 -17.12
N LYS A 225 12.05 -11.21 -17.55
CA LYS A 225 12.87 -10.00 -17.49
C LYS A 225 13.16 -9.54 -16.07
N LEU A 226 12.21 -9.71 -15.15
CA LEU A 226 12.34 -9.41 -13.72
C LEU A 226 12.82 -10.63 -12.90
N LYS A 227 13.03 -11.79 -13.54
CA LYS A 227 13.37 -13.10 -12.95
C LYS A 227 12.48 -13.47 -11.74
N LEU A 228 11.20 -13.15 -11.82
CA LEU A 228 10.17 -13.48 -10.84
C LEU A 228 9.75 -14.96 -11.01
N ARG A 229 10.57 -15.88 -10.48
CA ARG A 229 10.39 -17.33 -10.69
C ARG A 229 9.03 -17.85 -10.22
N ASN A 230 8.50 -17.29 -9.14
CA ASN A 230 7.16 -17.64 -8.65
C ASN A 230 6.05 -17.23 -9.63
N VAL A 231 6.21 -16.09 -10.30
CA VAL A 231 5.29 -15.63 -11.36
C VAL A 231 5.41 -16.53 -12.59
N SER A 232 6.62 -16.88 -13.04
CA SER A 232 6.83 -17.82 -14.16
C SER A 232 6.11 -19.17 -13.92
N ARG A 233 6.27 -19.76 -12.74
CA ARG A 233 5.57 -21.01 -12.34
C ARG A 233 4.05 -20.85 -12.25
N TYR A 234 3.58 -19.67 -11.89
CA TYR A 234 2.14 -19.39 -11.87
C TYR A 234 1.59 -19.35 -13.30
N VAL A 235 2.27 -18.66 -14.22
CA VAL A 235 1.89 -18.57 -15.63
C VAL A 235 1.90 -19.95 -16.29
N GLU A 236 2.93 -20.76 -16.06
CA GLU A 236 3.02 -22.14 -16.55
C GLU A 236 1.77 -22.96 -16.16
N ARG A 237 1.39 -22.94 -14.88
CA ARG A 237 0.17 -23.62 -14.41
C ARG A 237 -1.10 -23.07 -15.06
N LYS A 238 -1.21 -21.75 -15.21
CA LYS A 238 -2.36 -21.14 -15.87
C LYS A 238 -2.47 -21.52 -17.33
N MET A 239 -1.34 -21.64 -18.03
CA MET A 239 -1.33 -22.13 -19.40
C MET A 239 -1.86 -23.57 -19.50
N MET A 240 -1.45 -24.47 -18.60
CA MET A 240 -1.98 -25.85 -18.54
C MET A 240 -3.49 -25.88 -18.28
N GLU A 241 -3.97 -25.08 -17.33
CA GLU A 241 -5.40 -25.00 -17.00
C GLU A 241 -6.21 -24.51 -18.21
N ILE A 242 -5.71 -23.51 -18.95
CA ILE A 242 -6.35 -22.99 -20.15
C ILE A 242 -6.34 -24.06 -21.26
N ASP A 243 -5.20 -24.70 -21.50
CA ASP A 243 -5.06 -25.75 -22.51
C ASP A 243 -6.04 -26.91 -22.27
N GLY A 244 -6.13 -27.40 -21.03
CA GLY A 244 -7.04 -28.48 -20.65
C GLY A 244 -8.53 -28.09 -20.66
N ALA A 245 -8.87 -26.79 -20.63
CA ALA A 245 -10.25 -26.30 -20.61
C ALA A 245 -10.77 -25.84 -21.99
N CYS A 246 -9.92 -25.76 -23.02
CA CYS A 246 -10.31 -25.29 -24.34
C CYS A 246 -11.08 -26.36 -25.12
N ASN A 247 -12.29 -26.03 -25.60
CA ASN A 247 -12.98 -26.83 -26.63
C ASN A 247 -12.23 -26.74 -27.96
N GLN A 248 -12.37 -27.78 -28.80
CA GLN A 248 -11.69 -27.97 -30.09
C GLN A 248 -11.65 -26.72 -30.99
N ASP A 249 -12.69 -25.88 -30.94
CA ASP A 249 -12.81 -24.66 -31.77
C ASP A 249 -11.93 -23.50 -31.29
N TYR A 250 -11.69 -23.36 -29.98
CA TYR A 250 -10.76 -22.35 -29.43
C TYR A 250 -9.30 -22.79 -29.64
N TYR A 251 -9.08 -24.11 -29.59
CA TYR A 251 -7.82 -24.80 -29.88
C TYR A 251 -7.29 -24.51 -31.30
N ASN A 252 -8.20 -24.33 -32.26
CA ASN A 252 -7.85 -24.04 -33.66
C ASN A 252 -7.50 -22.56 -33.91
N TYR A 253 -7.99 -21.63 -33.08
CA TYR A 253 -7.74 -20.18 -33.25
C TYR A 253 -6.42 -19.74 -32.61
N TRP A 254 -6.11 -20.24 -31.42
CA TRP A 254 -4.84 -20.00 -30.72
C TRP A 254 -3.96 -21.24 -30.85
N LYS A 255 -3.39 -21.41 -32.06
CA LYS A 255 -2.49 -22.52 -32.44
C LYS A 255 -1.63 -23.03 -31.27
N ASN A 256 -1.62 -24.35 -31.08
CA ASN A 256 -0.61 -25.15 -30.34
C ASN A 256 0.82 -24.56 -30.41
N ASP A 257 1.19 -24.05 -31.59
CA ASP A 257 2.47 -23.40 -31.86
C ASP A 257 2.78 -22.23 -30.92
N THR A 258 1.78 -21.46 -30.47
CA THR A 258 1.97 -20.27 -29.63
C THR A 258 2.29 -20.64 -28.18
N PHE A 259 1.56 -21.61 -27.61
CA PHE A 259 1.81 -22.14 -26.27
C PHE A 259 3.14 -22.91 -26.23
N LEU A 260 3.40 -23.75 -27.24
CA LEU A 260 4.65 -24.47 -27.37
C LEU A 260 5.86 -23.53 -27.53
N LYS A 261 5.74 -22.49 -28.38
CA LYS A 261 6.77 -21.44 -28.52
C LYS A 261 7.03 -20.72 -27.20
N MET A 262 6.00 -20.43 -26.41
CA MET A 262 6.18 -19.87 -25.08
C MET A 262 6.92 -20.80 -24.14
N ALA A 263 6.46 -22.06 -24.08
CA ALA A 263 7.03 -23.03 -23.16
C ALA A 263 8.50 -23.29 -23.46
N ILE A 264 8.87 -23.34 -24.75
CA ILE A 264 10.28 -23.38 -25.18
C ILE A 264 11.01 -22.08 -24.83
N ARG A 265 10.43 -20.91 -25.14
CA ARG A 265 11.09 -19.60 -24.94
C ARG A 265 11.36 -19.29 -23.47
N TYR A 266 10.45 -19.64 -22.58
CA TYR A 266 10.50 -19.30 -21.16
C TYR A 266 10.79 -20.51 -20.25
N ASP A 267 11.18 -21.65 -20.83
CA ASP A 267 11.58 -22.86 -20.13
C ASP A 267 10.49 -23.42 -19.19
N PHE A 268 9.25 -23.47 -19.67
CA PHE A 268 8.11 -24.05 -18.96
C PHE A 268 8.08 -25.57 -19.15
N ASN A 269 9.05 -26.23 -18.51
CA ASN A 269 9.30 -27.66 -18.65
C ASN A 269 8.10 -28.54 -18.31
N HIS A 270 7.23 -28.14 -17.40
CA HIS A 270 6.06 -28.96 -17.06
C HIS A 270 5.02 -28.92 -18.18
N PHE A 271 4.94 -27.83 -18.96
CA PHE A 271 3.99 -27.72 -20.07
C PHE A 271 4.40 -28.58 -21.28
N LEU A 272 5.67 -28.96 -21.37
CA LEU A 272 6.25 -29.72 -22.49
C LEU A 272 6.19 -31.25 -22.30
N VAL A 273 5.64 -31.73 -21.17
CA VAL A 273 5.64 -33.14 -20.75
C VAL A 273 4.26 -33.76 -20.89
#